data_AF-A0AA91JWU4-F1
#
_entry.id   AF-A0AA91JWU4-F1
#
_cell.length_a   1.000
_cell.length_b   1.000
_cell.length_c   1.000
_cell.angle_alpha   90.00
_cell.angle_beta   90.00
_cell.angle_gamma   90.00
#
_symmetry.space_group_name_H-M   'P 1'
#
loop_
_entity.id
_entity.type
_entity.pdbx_description
1 polymer ?
#
loop_
_entity_poly.entity_id
_entity_poly.type
_entity_poly.pdbx_seq_one_letter_code
_entity_poly.pdbx_strand_id
1 'polypeptide(L)'
;MMKYIALVLLLILFCLVTLPAEASVCRSYQGHKICMISIKRSAKNYWEYRAAVSVDGIKRPIEVYNCLEQIKVEKDGTVVPFEDNDPGKLICSYFQK
;
A
#
# COMPACT_ATOMS: atom_id res chain seq x y z
N MET A 1 24.55 -32.42 -28.39
CA MET A 1 25.01 -31.11 -27.89
C MET A 1 23.95 -30.02 -28.07
N MET A 2 23.55 -29.68 -29.31
CA MET A 2 22.62 -28.58 -29.61
C MET A 2 21.24 -28.65 -28.92
N LYS A 3 20.62 -29.84 -28.77
CA LYS A 3 19.33 -30.00 -28.06
C LYS A 3 19.41 -29.62 -26.57
N TYR A 4 20.54 -29.92 -25.91
CA TYR A 4 20.73 -29.56 -24.50
C TYR A 4 20.99 -28.07 -24.33
N ILE A 5 21.72 -27.46 -25.26
CA ILE A 5 21.92 -26.01 -25.29
C ILE A 5 20.58 -25.30 -25.47
N ALA A 6 19.75 -25.76 -26.41
CA ALA A 6 18.42 -25.19 -26.64
C ALA A 6 17.50 -25.36 -25.42
N LEU A 7 17.54 -26.52 -24.74
CA LEU A 7 16.78 -26.76 -23.52
C LEU A 7 17.21 -25.82 -22.38
N VAL A 8 18.52 -25.64 -22.20
CA VAL A 8 19.09 -24.75 -21.18
C VAL A 8 18.73 -23.29 -21.49
N LEU A 9 18.83 -22.86 -22.74
CA LEU A 9 18.42 -21.53 -23.18
C LEU A 9 16.93 -21.29 -22.93
N LEU A 10 16.09 -22.28 -23.21
CA LEU A 10 14.65 -22.19 -22.96
C LEU A 10 14.36 -22.05 -21.45
N LEU A 11 15.03 -22.85 -20.60
CA LEU A 11 14.91 -22.76 -19.14
C LEU A 11 15.35 -21.39 -18.60
N ILE A 12 16.45 -20.84 -19.12
CA ILE A 12 16.92 -19.50 -18.75
C ILE A 12 15.87 -18.44 -19.16
N LEU A 13 15.27 -18.58 -20.34
CA LEU A 13 14.23 -17.66 -20.82
C LEU A 13 12.99 -17.67 -19.91
N PHE A 14 12.60 -18.84 -19.39
CA PHE A 14 11.51 -18.96 -18.42
C PHE A 14 11.83 -18.27 -17.08
N CYS A 15 13.08 -18.33 -16.62
CA CYS A 15 13.49 -17.67 -15.37
C CYS A 15 13.56 -16.14 -15.47
N LEU A 16 13.56 -15.56 -16.68
CA LEU A 16 13.55 -14.11 -16.87
C LEU A 16 12.16 -13.48 -16.67
N VAL A 17 11.09 -14.30 -16.63
CA VAL A 17 9.73 -13.82 -16.39
C VAL A 17 9.53 -13.63 -14.89
N THR A 18 9.84 -12.43 -14.39
CA THR A 18 9.48 -12.02 -13.03
C THR A 18 8.10 -11.35 -13.05
N LEU A 19 7.21 -11.79 -12.15
CA LEU A 19 5.95 -11.08 -11.90
C LEU A 19 6.22 -9.98 -10.87
N PRO A 20 5.59 -8.79 -10.98
CA PRO A 20 5.68 -7.79 -9.94
C PRO A 20 5.11 -8.37 -8.64
N ALA A 21 5.95 -8.45 -7.61
CA ALA A 21 5.50 -8.76 -6.27
C ALA A 21 4.88 -7.50 -5.65
N GLU A 22 3.56 -7.47 -5.53
CA GLU A 22 2.84 -6.45 -4.75
C GLU A 22 3.13 -6.70 -3.26
N ALA A 23 4.25 -6.18 -2.78
CA ALA A 23 4.59 -6.20 -1.37
C ALA A 23 3.90 -5.02 -0.67
N SER A 24 3.05 -5.31 0.32
CA SER A 24 2.48 -4.27 1.18
C SER A 24 3.61 -3.53 1.90
N VAL A 25 3.60 -2.20 1.84
CA VAL A 25 4.60 -1.41 2.55
C VAL A 25 4.23 -1.36 4.03
N CYS A 26 5.03 -2.01 4.87
CA CYS A 26 4.83 -2.04 6.31
C CYS A 26 5.78 -1.08 7.04
N ARG A 27 5.26 -0.36 8.03
CA ARG A 27 6.01 0.51 8.94
C ARG A 27 5.59 0.21 10.37
N SER A 28 6.56 0.17 11.27
CA SER A 28 6.29 0.20 12.70
C SER A 28 6.09 1.66 13.12
N TYR A 29 4.95 1.97 13.70
CA TYR A 29 4.61 3.32 14.15
C TYR A 29 3.99 3.23 15.55
N GLN A 30 4.62 3.90 16.52
CA GLN A 30 4.21 3.91 17.93
C GLN A 30 3.88 2.52 18.52
N GLY A 31 4.69 1.51 18.20
CA GLY A 31 4.52 0.14 18.70
C GLY A 31 3.55 -0.74 17.89
N HIS A 32 2.80 -0.15 16.96
CA HIS A 32 1.91 -0.89 16.05
C HIS A 32 2.58 -1.14 14.71
N LYS A 33 2.33 -2.31 14.11
CA LYS A 33 2.76 -2.63 12.75
C LYS A 33 1.64 -2.28 11.78
N ILE A 34 1.83 -1.21 11.02
CA ILE A 34 0.86 -0.74 10.03
C ILE A 34 1.37 -1.10 8.64
N CYS A 35 0.57 -1.85 7.89
CA CYS A 35 0.87 -2.24 6.51
C CYS A 35 -0.14 -1.62 5.55
N MET A 36 0.33 -0.85 4.57
CA MET A 36 -0.50 -0.37 3.47
C MET A 36 -0.75 -1.53 2.50
N ILE A 37 -1.99 -2.01 2.47
CA ILE A 37 -2.42 -3.08 1.56
C ILE A 37 -2.66 -2.49 0.17
N SER A 38 -3.32 -1.34 0.12
CA SER A 38 -3.52 -0.57 -1.10
C SER A 38 -3.56 0.92 -0.76
N ILE A 39 -3.06 1.74 -1.66
CA ILE A 39 -3.10 3.20 -1.56
C ILE A 39 -3.25 3.80 -2.95
N LYS A 40 -4.24 4.67 -3.12
CA LYS A 40 -4.49 5.39 -4.36
C LYS A 40 -4.75 6.86 -4.06
N ARG A 41 -3.91 7.73 -4.62
CA ARG A 41 -4.13 9.19 -4.58
C ARG A 41 -5.26 9.58 -5.54
N SER A 42 -6.10 10.51 -5.12
CA SER A 42 -7.12 11.10 -6.01
C SER A 42 -6.45 11.92 -7.13
N ALA A 43 -7.05 11.88 -8.32
CA ALA A 43 -6.60 12.68 -9.46
C ALA A 43 -7.10 14.14 -9.38
N LYS A 44 -8.21 14.37 -8.67
CA LYS A 44 -8.83 15.70 -8.51
C LYS A 44 -8.25 16.45 -7.31
N ASN A 45 -8.09 15.75 -6.19
CA ASN A 45 -7.65 16.33 -4.92
C ASN A 45 -6.30 15.69 -4.54
N TYR A 46 -5.18 16.38 -4.73
CA TYR A 46 -3.86 15.78 -4.48
C TYR A 46 -3.62 15.41 -3.00
N TRP A 47 -4.39 16.01 -2.08
CA TRP A 47 -4.37 15.73 -0.64
C TRP A 47 -5.28 14.56 -0.21
N GLU A 48 -6.08 14.00 -1.13
CA GLU A 48 -7.00 12.91 -0.84
C GLU A 48 -6.42 11.56 -1.25
N TYR A 49 -6.47 10.61 -0.33
CA TYR A 49 -5.98 9.26 -0.52
C TYR A 49 -7.07 8.25 -0.17
N ARG A 50 -7.19 7.20 -0.98
CA ARG A 50 -8.04 6.04 -0.70
C ARG A 50 -7.14 4.88 -0.38
N ALA A 51 -7.22 4.33 0.82
CA ALA A 51 -6.30 3.30 1.25
C ALA A 51 -7.00 2.21 2.07
N ALA A 52 -6.55 0.97 1.88
CA ALA A 52 -6.79 -0.12 2.82
C ALA A 52 -5.50 -0.41 3.57
N VAL A 53 -5.60 -0.54 4.88
CA VAL A 53 -4.46 -0.80 5.76
C VAL A 53 -4.71 -2.01 6.63
N SER A 54 -3.63 -2.63 7.08
CA SER A 54 -3.65 -3.63 8.16
C SER A 54 -2.93 -3.03 9.36
N VAL A 55 -3.56 -3.08 10.53
CA VAL A 55 -2.94 -2.68 11.79
C VAL A 55 -2.81 -3.94 12.64
N ASP A 56 -1.57 -4.30 12.99
CA ASP A 56 -1.22 -5.52 13.74
C ASP A 56 -1.82 -6.80 13.13
N GLY A 57 -1.90 -6.85 11.79
CA GLY A 57 -2.44 -7.98 11.04
C GLY A 57 -3.95 -7.91 10.79
N ILE A 58 -4.67 -7.00 11.43
CA ILE A 58 -6.11 -6.82 11.25
C ILE A 58 -6.36 -5.84 10.09
N LYS A 59 -6.95 -6.34 9.01
CA LYS A 59 -7.31 -5.55 7.83
C LYS A 59 -8.49 -4.62 8.14
N ARG A 60 -8.31 -3.34 7.84
CA ARG A 60 -9.35 -2.31 7.87
C ARG A 60 -9.98 -2.13 6.48
N PRO A 61 -11.23 -1.67 6.39
CA PRO A 61 -11.87 -1.36 5.10
C PRO A 61 -11.12 -0.23 4.37
N ILE A 62 -11.47 0.00 3.11
CA ILE A 62 -10.98 1.17 2.38
C ILE A 62 -11.62 2.42 2.98
N GLU A 63 -10.79 3.35 3.41
CA GLU A 63 -11.17 4.65 3.96
C GLU A 63 -10.60 5.77 3.09
N VAL A 64 -11.19 6.97 3.20
CA VAL A 64 -10.70 8.16 2.51
C VAL A 64 -9.95 9.04 3.51
N TYR A 65 -8.70 9.34 3.24
CA TYR A 65 -7.83 10.15 4.10
C TYR A 65 -7.62 11.51 3.45
N ASN A 66 -7.96 12.59 4.16
CA ASN A 66 -7.66 13.96 3.77
C ASN A 66 -6.42 14.44 4.54
N CYS A 67 -5.31 14.56 3.82
CA CYS A 67 -4.02 14.92 4.40
C CYS A 67 -3.85 16.42 4.67
N LEU A 68 -4.71 17.27 4.09
CA LEU A 68 -4.69 18.70 4.35
C LEU A 68 -5.33 19.00 5.71
N GLU A 69 -6.46 18.38 5.99
CA GLU A 69 -7.26 18.60 7.20
C GLU A 69 -6.96 17.58 8.32
N GLN A 70 -6.18 16.54 8.02
CA GLN A 70 -5.86 15.44 8.94
C GLN A 70 -7.11 14.72 9.48
N ILE A 71 -8.05 14.43 8.58
CA ILE A 71 -9.27 13.69 8.86
C ILE A 71 -9.37 12.46 7.95
N LYS A 72 -10.10 11.44 8.39
CA LYS A 72 -10.52 10.32 7.54
C LYS A 72 -12.05 10.23 7.49
N VAL A 73 -12.52 9.68 6.38
CA VAL A 73 -13.91 9.28 6.19
C VAL A 73 -13.96 7.77 6.24
N GLU A 74 -14.63 7.26 7.26
CA GLU A 74 -14.83 5.84 7.47
C GLU A 74 -15.83 5.26 6.47
N LYS A 75 -15.96 3.93 6.43
CA LYS A 75 -16.79 3.24 5.43
C LYS A 75 -18.26 3.65 5.48
N ASP A 76 -18.76 4.02 6.64
CA ASP A 76 -20.13 4.48 6.88
C ASP A 76 -20.34 5.96 6.52
N GLY A 77 -19.28 6.67 6.11
CA GLY A 77 -19.32 8.10 5.81
C GLY A 77 -19.02 9.00 7.02
N THR A 78 -18.76 8.42 8.20
CA THR A 78 -18.41 9.17 9.39
C THR A 78 -17.05 9.84 9.20
N VAL A 79 -16.98 11.13 9.52
CA VAL A 79 -15.75 11.92 9.46
C VAL A 79 -15.12 11.98 10.84
N VAL A 80 -13.89 11.48 10.97
CA VAL A 80 -13.15 11.48 12.23
C VAL A 80 -11.74 12.07 12.04
N PRO A 81 -11.22 12.82 13.03
CA PRO A 81 -9.85 13.30 12.99
C PRO A 81 -8.86 12.13 13.09
N PHE A 82 -7.63 12.34 12.61
CA PHE A 82 -6.54 11.39 12.86
C PHE A 82 -6.21 11.32 14.34
N GLU A 83 -6.24 10.12 14.89
CA GLU A 83 -5.71 9.83 16.22
C GLU A 83 -4.18 9.74 16.21
N ASP A 84 -3.57 9.69 17.40
CA ASP A 84 -2.12 9.65 17.54
C ASP A 84 -1.47 8.46 16.82
N ASN A 85 -2.17 7.32 16.78
CA ASN A 85 -1.77 6.07 16.13
C ASN A 85 -2.50 5.83 14.80
N ASP A 86 -3.11 6.86 14.21
CA ASP A 86 -3.90 6.66 13.01
C ASP A 86 -2.99 6.41 11.78
N PRO A 87 -3.32 5.40 10.95
CA PRO A 87 -2.63 5.12 9.69
C PRO A 87 -2.54 6.32 8.74
N GLY A 88 -3.42 7.31 8.88
CA GLY A 88 -3.47 8.55 8.10
C GLY A 88 -2.15 9.29 8.07
N LYS A 89 -1.42 9.38 9.20
CA LYS A 89 -0.10 10.06 9.23
C LYS A 89 0.91 9.38 8.29
N LEU A 90 0.91 8.04 8.24
CA LEU A 90 1.79 7.28 7.35
C LEU A 90 1.35 7.44 5.89
N ILE A 91 0.07 7.33 5.61
CA ILE A 91 -0.51 7.47 4.27
C ILE A 91 -0.15 8.83 3.67
N CYS A 92 -0.28 9.91 4.45
CA CYS A 92 -0.01 11.27 4.00
C CYS A 92 1.45 11.53 3.66
N SER A 93 2.38 10.81 4.29
CA SER A 93 3.82 10.86 3.97
C SER A 93 4.24 9.95 2.79
N TYR A 94 3.37 9.07 2.31
CA TYR A 94 3.78 7.97 1.42
C TYR A 94 4.39 8.43 0.09
N PHE A 95 3.82 9.48 -0.52
CA PHE A 95 4.29 10.03 -1.80
C PHE A 95 5.17 11.27 -1.64
N GLN A 96 5.54 11.67 -0.42
CA GLN A 96 6.42 12.82 -0.18
C GLN A 96 7.92 12.48 -0.36
N LYS A 97 8.23 11.52 -1.25
CA LYS A 97 9.60 11.14 -1.59
C LYS A 97 10.17 12.01 -2.71
#